data_AF-A0A926UPS7-F1
#
_entry.id   AF-A0A926UPS7-F1
#
_cell.length_a   1.000
_cell.length_b   1.000
_cell.length_c   1.000
_cell.angle_alpha   90.00
_cell.angle_beta   90.00
_cell.angle_gamma   90.00
#
_symmetry.space_group_name_H-M   'P 1'
#
loop_
_entity.id
_entity.type
_entity.pdbx_description
1 polymer ?
#
loop_
_entity_poly.entity_id
_entity_poly.type
_entity_poly.pdbx_seq_one_letter_code
_entity_poly.pdbx_strand_id
1 'polypeptide(L)'
;MKKVELEMEDDLLDEYDLKKLRVRRLGSGRKSFGTAMVRLDPDVAEIFSSADAVNEALRFLIKVTRQNQPPILTTQPNTALEPTTES
;
A
#
# COMPACT_ATOMS: atom_id res chain seq x y z
N MET A 1 -37.87 31.67 -5.00
CA MET A 1 -37.03 31.83 -3.78
C MET A 1 -35.61 32.10 -4.26
N LYS A 2 -35.01 33.24 -3.92
CA LYS A 2 -33.62 33.56 -4.32
C LYS A 2 -32.66 32.68 -3.52
N LYS A 3 -31.75 32.01 -4.20
CA LYS A 3 -30.68 31.21 -3.59
C LYS A 3 -29.63 32.19 -3.08
N VAL A 4 -29.48 32.30 -1.77
CA VAL A 4 -28.41 33.08 -1.15
C VAL A 4 -27.16 32.21 -1.22
N GLU A 5 -26.23 32.57 -2.11
CA GLU A 5 -24.85 32.08 -2.02
C GLU A 5 -24.23 32.72 -0.78
N LEU A 6 -24.21 31.96 0.31
CA LEU A 6 -23.37 32.28 1.45
C LEU A 6 -21.96 31.91 1.00
N GLU A 7 -21.20 32.90 0.54
CA GLU A 7 -19.74 32.81 0.46
C GLU A 7 -19.26 32.58 1.90
N MET A 8 -19.04 31.30 2.24
CA MET A 8 -18.39 30.93 3.49
C MET A 8 -16.94 31.38 3.35
N GLU A 9 -16.63 32.57 3.86
CA GLU A 9 -15.26 33.02 4.02
C GLU A 9 -14.49 31.96 4.83
N ASP A 10 -13.35 31.55 4.29
CA ASP A 10 -12.50 30.53 4.90
C ASP A 10 -11.75 31.18 6.05
N ASP A 11 -12.25 31.04 7.27
CA ASP A 11 -11.68 31.62 8.50
C ASP A 11 -10.30 31.04 8.87
N LEU A 12 -9.76 30.11 8.07
CA LEU A 12 -8.45 29.51 8.29
C LEU A 12 -7.32 30.48 7.92
N LEU A 13 -6.33 30.61 8.81
CA LEU A 13 -5.08 31.30 8.50
C LEU A 13 -4.32 30.56 7.38
N ASP A 14 -3.50 31.29 6.62
CA ASP A 14 -2.77 30.77 5.46
C ASP A 14 -1.87 29.55 5.80
N GLU A 15 -1.40 29.43 7.05
CA GLU A 15 -0.62 28.28 7.49
C GLU A 15 -1.44 26.98 7.61
N TYR A 16 -2.77 27.08 7.70
CA TYR A 16 -3.70 25.97 7.87
C TYR A 16 -4.49 25.62 6.60
N ASP A 17 -3.89 25.82 5.42
CA ASP A 17 -4.48 25.46 4.13
C ASP A 17 -4.63 23.93 3.97
N LEU A 18 -5.83 23.43 4.29
CA LEU A 18 -6.18 22.01 4.24
C LEU A 18 -6.17 21.46 2.80
N LYS A 19 -6.20 22.30 1.75
CA LYS A 19 -6.17 21.85 0.34
C LYS A 19 -4.80 21.30 -0.05
N LYS A 20 -3.74 21.67 0.67
CA LYS A 20 -2.36 21.18 0.46
C LYS A 20 -2.11 19.82 1.11
N LEU A 21 -2.97 19.37 2.01
CA LEU A 21 -2.78 18.11 2.74
C LEU A 21 -3.23 16.91 1.89
N ARG A 22 -2.45 15.83 1.93
CA ARG A 22 -2.83 14.56 1.30
C ARG A 22 -3.95 13.92 2.11
N VAL A 23 -5.14 13.80 1.53
CA VAL A 23 -6.31 13.20 2.19
C VAL A 23 -6.06 11.71 2.48
N ARG A 24 -5.90 11.36 3.76
CA ARG A 24 -5.90 9.97 4.23
C ARG A 24 -7.32 9.60 4.65
N ARG A 25 -7.93 8.60 4.00
CA ARG A 25 -9.17 8.01 4.51
C ARG A 25 -8.87 7.19 5.77
N LEU A 26 -9.43 7.61 6.90
CA LEU A 26 -9.35 6.91 8.19
C LEU A 26 -10.73 6.31 8.53
N GLY A 27 -10.77 5.06 8.98
CA GLY A 27 -12.02 4.38 9.39
C GLY A 27 -11.96 2.86 9.27
N SER A 28 -12.71 2.16 10.11
CA SER A 28 -12.85 0.70 10.10
C SER A 28 -13.45 0.20 8.78
N GLY A 29 -12.84 -0.82 8.17
CA GLY A 29 -13.33 -1.45 6.94
C GLY A 29 -12.79 -0.91 5.61
N ARG A 30 -11.79 -0.02 5.63
CA ARG A 30 -11.14 0.46 4.39
C ARG A 30 -9.78 -0.21 4.19
N LYS A 31 -9.62 -0.85 3.02
CA LYS A 31 -8.35 -1.42 2.55
C LYS A 31 -7.29 -0.32 2.64
N SER A 32 -6.16 -0.62 3.30
CA SER A 32 -4.93 0.13 3.09
C SER A 32 -4.75 0.35 1.57
N PHE A 33 -4.24 1.51 1.15
CA PHE A 33 -3.86 1.72 -0.26
C PHE A 33 -3.20 0.42 -0.75
N GLY A 34 -3.81 -0.22 -1.75
CA GLY A 34 -3.85 -1.67 -2.01
C GLY A 34 -2.51 -2.36 -2.28
N THR A 35 -1.55 -2.15 -1.40
CA THR A 35 -0.18 -2.63 -1.45
C THR A 35 0.06 -3.28 -0.10
N ALA A 36 0.41 -4.56 -0.11
CA ALA A 36 0.89 -5.23 1.08
C ALA A 36 2.10 -4.44 1.60
N MET A 37 2.01 -3.94 2.83
CA MET A 37 3.12 -3.23 3.46
C MET A 37 4.13 -4.29 3.92
N VAL A 38 5.30 -4.31 3.29
CA VAL A 38 6.41 -5.19 3.67
C VAL A 38 7.43 -4.34 4.40
N ARG A 39 7.71 -4.69 5.66
CA ARG A 39 8.78 -4.08 6.44
C ARG A 39 10.10 -4.73 6.04
N LEU A 40 11.08 -3.90 5.69
CA LEU A 40 12.46 -4.33 5.48
C LEU A 40 13.23 -4.17 6.80
N ASP A 41 14.17 -5.08 7.03
CA ASP A 41 15.14 -4.95 8.11
C ASP A 41 16.17 -3.85 7.76
N PRO A 42 16.81 -3.23 8.78
CA PRO A 42 17.66 -2.05 8.57
C PRO A 42 18.87 -2.34 7.66
N ASP A 43 19.45 -3.52 7.78
CA ASP A 43 20.54 -4.00 6.92
C ASP A 43 20.12 -4.08 5.45
N VAL A 44 18.92 -4.59 5.17
CA VAL A 44 18.37 -4.68 3.81
C VAL A 44 18.04 -3.29 3.27
N ALA A 45 17.52 -2.39 4.11
CA ALA A 45 17.20 -1.02 3.72
C ALA A 45 18.45 -0.16 3.43
N GLU A 46 19.56 -0.43 4.11
CA GLU A 46 20.86 0.20 3.81
C GLU A 46 21.40 -0.24 2.44
N ILE A 47 21.19 -1.51 2.07
CA ILE A 47 21.65 -2.06 0.79
C ILE A 47 20.71 -1.68 -0.36
N PHE A 48 19.39 -1.70 -0.13
CA PHE A 48 18.37 -1.42 -1.14
C PHE A 48 17.58 -0.17 -0.79
N SER A 49 17.94 0.95 -1.41
CA SER A 49 17.35 2.27 -1.16
C SER A 49 15.93 2.46 -1.73
N SER A 50 15.39 1.52 -2.50
CA SER A 50 14.05 1.60 -3.07
C SER A 50 13.33 0.24 -3.16
N ALA A 51 12.00 0.28 -3.10
CA ALA A 51 11.17 -0.90 -3.30
C ALA A 51 11.36 -1.52 -4.69
N ASP A 52 11.62 -0.70 -5.72
CA ASP A 52 11.90 -1.19 -7.07
C ASP A 52 13.20 -2.01 -7.12
N ALA A 53 14.26 -1.55 -6.42
CA ALA A 53 15.53 -2.28 -6.37
C ALA A 53 15.39 -3.65 -5.69
N VAL A 54 14.62 -3.72 -4.59
CA VAL A 54 14.30 -5.00 -3.92
C VAL A 54 13.52 -5.92 -4.85
N ASN A 55 12.50 -5.38 -5.53
CA ASN A 55 11.65 -6.16 -6.43
C ASN A 55 12.44 -6.74 -7.61
N GLU A 56 13.32 -5.95 -8.21
CA GLU A 56 14.17 -6.42 -9.31
C GLU A 56 15.16 -7.50 -8.85
N ALA A 57 15.76 -7.35 -7.67
CA ALA A 57 16.65 -8.37 -7.10
C ALA A 57 15.90 -9.70 -6.85
N LEU A 58 14.70 -9.65 -6.27
CA LEU A 58 13.88 -10.84 -6.03
C LEU A 58 13.38 -11.48 -7.33
N ARG A 59 13.02 -10.67 -8.34
CA ARG A 59 12.66 -11.17 -9.68
C ARG A 59 13.83 -11.89 -10.35
N PHE A 60 15.03 -11.32 -10.24
CA PHE A 60 16.25 -11.95 -10.75
C PHE A 60 16.48 -13.30 -10.07
N LEU A 61 16.38 -13.36 -8.74
CA LEU A 61 16.50 -14.61 -7.99
C LEU A 61 15.47 -15.66 -8.45
N ILE A 62 14.20 -15.27 -8.60
CA ILE A 62 13.14 -16.15 -9.11
C ILE A 62 13.48 -16.69 -10.52
N LYS A 63 14.06 -15.84 -11.38
CA LYS A 63 14.46 -16.25 -12.73
C LYS A 63 15.58 -17.28 -12.69
N VAL A 64 16.61 -17.05 -11.86
CA VAL A 64 17.75 -17.96 -11.69
C VAL A 64 17.28 -19.28 -11.08
N THR A 65 16.41 -19.27 -10.07
CA THR A 65 15.93 -20.50 -9.45
C THR A 65 15.08 -21.31 -10.42
N ARG A 66 14.17 -20.68 -11.18
CA ARG A 66 13.35 -21.35 -12.21
C ARG A 66 14.18 -22.01 -13.31
N GLN A 67 15.29 -21.38 -13.72
CA GLN A 67 16.19 -21.94 -14.73
C GLN A 67 16.97 -23.17 -14.22
N ASN A 68 17.16 -23.26 -12.91
CA ASN A 68 17.92 -24.33 -12.26
C ASN A 68 17.02 -25.37 -11.57
N GLN A 69 15.68 -25.28 -11.70
CA GLN A 69 14.76 -26.18 -11.02
C GLN A 69 14.22 -27.29 -11.91
N PRO A 70 14.30 -28.58 -11.48
CA PRO A 70 13.32 -29.57 -11.90
C PRO A 70 11.93 -29.15 -11.38
N PRO A 71 10.83 -29.59 -12.03
CA PRO A 71 9.53 -28.91 -11.97
C PRO A 71 8.79 -29.11 -10.64
N ILE A 72 9.25 -28.49 -9.54
CA ILE A 72 8.51 -28.49 -8.27
C ILE A 72 8.80 -27.18 -7.49
N LEU A 73 8.17 -26.08 -7.90
CA LEU A 73 7.63 -25.06 -6.99
C LEU A 73 6.32 -24.57 -7.59
N THR A 74 5.27 -25.36 -7.41
CA THR A 74 3.91 -24.88 -7.59
C THR A 74 3.64 -23.84 -6.49
N THR A 75 3.53 -22.60 -6.92
CA THR A 75 2.95 -21.48 -6.16
C THR A 75 1.68 -21.95 -5.45
N GLN A 76 1.72 -22.07 -4.13
CA GLN A 76 0.52 -22.15 -3.30
C GLN A 76 -0.09 -20.73 -3.23
N PRO A 77 -1.31 -20.49 -3.73
CA PRO A 77 -1.99 -19.21 -3.59
C PRO A 77 -2.62 -19.13 -2.20
N ASN A 78 -1.82 -18.91 -1.16
CA ASN A 78 -2.35 -18.73 0.19
C ASN A 78 -2.77 -17.26 0.38
N THR A 79 -4.07 -17.00 0.29
CA THR A 79 -4.89 -16.34 1.33
C THR A 79 -6.31 -16.15 0.77
N ALA A 80 -7.11 -17.22 0.76
CA ALA A 80 -8.54 -17.11 0.92
C ALA A 80 -8.84 -17.57 2.36
N LEU A 81 -8.97 -16.62 3.28
CA LEU A 81 -9.54 -16.87 4.59
C LEU A 81 -11.02 -16.45 4.50
N GLU A 82 -11.86 -17.46 4.30
CA GLU A 82 -13.32 -17.41 4.37
C GLU A 82 -13.79 -16.94 5.76
N PRO A 83 -14.97 -16.31 5.86
CA PRO A 83 -15.56 -15.86 7.12
C PRO A 83 -16.02 -17.07 7.96
N THR A 84 -15.50 -17.20 9.17
CA THR A 84 -16.05 -18.13 10.16
C THR A 84 -17.39 -17.58 10.66
N THR A 85 -18.48 -18.04 10.06
CA THR A 85 -19.76 -18.16 10.74
C THR A 85 -19.67 -19.31 11.73
N GLU A 86 -19.76 -19.04 13.03
CA GLU A 86 -20.08 -20.07 14.01
C GLU A 86 -20.91 -19.45 15.17
N SER A 87 -22.14 -19.97 15.25
CA SER A 87 -23.10 -20.09 16.38
C SER A 87 -23.63 -18.84 17.10
#